data_AF-A0A2V6TR05-F1
#
_entry.id   AF-A0A2V6TR05-F1
#
_cell.length_a   1.000
_cell.length_b   1.000
_cell.length_c   1.000
_cell.angle_alpha   90.00
_cell.angle_beta   90.00
_cell.angle_gamma   90.00
#
_symmetry.space_group_name_H-M   'P 1'
#
loop_
_entity.id
_entity.type
_entity.pdbx_description
1 polymer ?
#
loop_
_entity_poly.entity_id
_entity_poly.type
_entity_poly.pdbx_seq_one_letter_code
_entity_poly.pdbx_strand_id
1 'polypeptide(L)'
;MAERIVVGLSGGVDSSVAAALLVEQGFDVVGITLRVWPWHESDDPAKRFGSCCSPATVDDARQVARRLGIPYYLLNSAEEFERTVIENFAREYEAGRTPVPCTVCNREIKFGSLLHRARAWDAAAVATGHYARVTRDPRTERFLLWRGADARKDQSDFLWPLSQAQLGAARFPVGALSKPEVRDKARTLGLVTAEKPESQEICFIPDDDYRGFLRARVPGAFRRGPIVDGAGRVVGEHEGLANYTVGQRRGLGLALGRTVYVSALDPATNTVVVGDAGDVDVETLVADQTNWIAIERLEGPLTVTAQIRHRHEPARATVWPLDNGHVGGQVRVRFESPQRAPAPGQSVVFYDGDLVVGGGVISGRRAVFLISQRGTAGELTMRRLLAFIVLPASLVPTVAFASEGGGLISLDKSLIIQAFNFLLLLFLLSKLLYKPLMAKMDERSQAIQKSLDEAQAARAEAQKERAEHAAKIQAAHAEAQQIRAEALKDAADEQRRLVEAAKAEAARLVTSARQEMEQDVRRARQELRQEVADLAISAAERLIKKSLNEADHRRIVDDAIGRTGQKN
;
A
#
# COMPACT_ATOMS: atom_id res chain seq x y z
N MET A 1 -35.47 3.49 -4.23
CA MET A 1 -34.72 2.59 -3.32
C MET A 1 -33.66 3.42 -2.63
N ALA A 2 -33.33 3.11 -1.37
CA ALA A 2 -32.22 3.74 -0.69
C ALA A 2 -30.91 3.43 -1.45
N GLU A 3 -30.01 4.41 -1.53
CA GLU A 3 -28.70 4.22 -2.17
C GLU A 3 -27.87 3.21 -1.36
N ARG A 4 -27.27 2.22 -2.04
CA ARG A 4 -26.48 1.18 -1.37
C ARG A 4 -25.02 1.60 -1.20
N ILE A 5 -24.50 1.43 0.01
CA ILE A 5 -23.11 1.73 0.36
C ILE A 5 -22.45 0.53 1.01
N VAL A 6 -21.31 0.13 0.46
CA VAL A 6 -20.45 -0.91 1.04
C VAL A 6 -19.51 -0.27 2.05
N VAL A 7 -19.43 -0.81 3.27
CA VAL A 7 -18.55 -0.29 4.31
C VAL A 7 -17.45 -1.29 4.63
N GLY A 8 -16.19 -0.86 4.50
CA GLY A 8 -15.04 -1.64 4.93
C GLY A 8 -14.95 -1.69 6.45
N LEU A 9 -15.35 -2.80 7.05
CA LEU A 9 -15.27 -3.08 8.48
C LEU A 9 -13.95 -3.77 8.82
N SER A 10 -13.03 -3.00 9.40
CA SER A 10 -11.72 -3.49 9.84
C SER A 10 -11.76 -4.10 11.25
N GLY A 11 -12.95 -4.14 11.87
CA GLY A 11 -13.14 -4.54 13.27
C GLY A 11 -12.58 -3.53 14.28
N GLY A 12 -12.32 -2.30 13.85
CA GLY A 12 -11.97 -1.16 14.71
C GLY A 12 -13.14 -0.17 14.83
N VAL A 13 -13.11 0.66 15.89
CA VAL A 13 -14.19 1.58 16.26
C VAL A 13 -14.58 2.54 15.13
N ASP A 14 -13.62 3.04 14.36
CA ASP A 14 -13.87 4.05 13.34
C ASP A 14 -14.72 3.51 12.19
N SER A 15 -14.41 2.29 11.73
CA SER A 15 -15.22 1.61 10.70
C SER A 15 -16.62 1.24 11.20
N SER A 16 -16.73 0.85 12.48
CA SER A 16 -18.01 0.51 13.10
C SER A 16 -18.94 1.73 13.18
N VAL A 17 -18.40 2.87 13.62
CA VAL A 17 -19.17 4.12 13.71
C VAL A 17 -19.46 4.69 12.33
N ALA A 18 -18.53 4.55 11.36
CA ALA A 18 -18.80 4.90 9.98
C ALA A 18 -20.02 4.15 9.42
N ALA A 19 -20.12 2.84 9.66
CA ALA A 19 -21.29 2.06 9.27
C ALA A 19 -22.56 2.53 9.98
N ALA A 20 -22.49 2.76 11.30
CA ALA A 20 -23.63 3.22 12.09
C ALA A 20 -24.18 4.57 11.60
N LEU A 21 -23.31 5.53 11.28
CA LEU A 21 -23.70 6.85 10.75
C LEU A 21 -24.44 6.73 9.42
N LEU A 22 -24.02 5.80 8.54
CA LEU A 22 -24.70 5.58 7.27
C LEU A 22 -26.07 4.93 7.44
N VAL A 23 -26.19 4.00 8.39
CA VAL A 23 -27.49 3.39 8.75
C VAL A 23 -28.44 4.46 9.29
N GLU A 24 -27.98 5.33 10.19
CA GLU A 24 -28.76 6.45 10.72
C GLU A 24 -29.19 7.47 9.65
N GLN A 25 -28.37 7.65 8.62
CA GLN A 25 -28.70 8.49 7.45
C GLN A 25 -29.69 7.83 6.48
N GLY A 26 -30.09 6.57 6.72
CA GLY A 26 -31.08 5.86 5.93
C GLY A 26 -30.55 5.18 4.66
N PHE A 27 -29.24 4.97 4.56
CA PHE A 27 -28.63 4.23 3.44
C PHE A 27 -28.84 2.72 3.56
N ASP A 28 -28.85 2.02 2.42
CA ASP A 28 -28.76 0.54 2.41
C ASP A 28 -27.29 0.14 2.59
N VAL A 29 -26.93 -0.28 3.80
CA VAL A 29 -25.53 -0.50 4.20
C VAL A 29 -25.18 -1.99 4.17
N VAL A 30 -24.07 -2.33 3.52
CA VAL A 30 -23.49 -3.67 3.53
C VAL A 30 -22.09 -3.65 4.14
N GLY A 31 -21.88 -4.38 5.23
CA GLY A 31 -20.57 -4.50 5.87
C GLY A 31 -19.68 -5.54 5.18
N ILE A 32 -18.41 -5.19 4.94
CA ILE A 32 -17.42 -6.11 4.38
C ILE A 32 -16.13 -6.05 5.19
N THR A 33 -15.61 -7.21 5.57
CA THR A 33 -14.21 -7.32 6.01
C THR A 33 -13.36 -7.93 4.89
N LEU A 34 -12.21 -7.32 4.62
CA LEU A 34 -11.22 -7.86 3.69
C LEU A 34 -10.23 -8.74 4.45
N ARG A 35 -10.15 -10.01 4.08
CA ARG A 35 -9.11 -10.93 4.56
C ARG A 35 -7.88 -10.76 3.68
N VAL A 36 -6.85 -10.08 4.19
CA VAL A 36 -5.65 -9.66 3.43
C VAL A 36 -4.38 -10.45 3.75
N TRP A 37 -4.43 -11.39 4.70
CA TRP A 37 -3.30 -12.24 5.06
C TRP A 37 -3.71 -13.72 5.03
N PRO A 38 -2.86 -14.64 4.54
CA PRO A 38 -3.10 -16.06 4.68
C PRO A 38 -3.06 -16.41 6.17
N TRP A 39 -4.13 -17.05 6.63
CA TRP A 39 -4.16 -17.68 7.94
C TRP A 39 -3.18 -18.84 7.92
N HIS A 40 -1.90 -18.57 8.12
CA HIS A 40 -1.00 -19.63 8.53
C HIS A 40 -1.40 -19.97 9.96
N GLU A 41 -1.95 -21.17 10.12
CA GLU A 41 -1.99 -21.87 11.40
C GLU A 41 -0.53 -21.98 11.88
N SER A 42 -0.10 -21.01 12.69
CA SER A 42 1.08 -21.21 13.50
C SER A 42 0.70 -22.22 14.59
N ASP A 43 1.52 -23.27 14.77
CA ASP A 43 1.37 -24.26 15.85
C ASP A 43 1.46 -23.64 17.26
N ASP A 44 1.80 -22.34 17.34
CA ASP A 44 1.88 -21.56 18.56
C ASP A 44 0.64 -20.64 18.71
N PRO A 45 -0.28 -20.94 19.64
CA PRO A 45 -1.46 -20.12 19.93
C PRO A 45 -1.12 -18.71 20.45
N ALA A 46 0.09 -18.49 21.00
CA ALA A 46 0.50 -17.21 21.56
C ALA A 46 0.87 -16.18 20.47
N LYS A 47 1.26 -16.63 19.27
CA LYS A 47 1.61 -15.76 18.12
C LYS A 47 0.41 -15.33 17.28
N ARG A 48 -0.81 -15.58 17.75
CA ARG A 48 -2.07 -15.18 17.09
C ARG A 48 -2.37 -13.68 17.17
N PHE A 49 -1.61 -12.93 17.96
CA PHE A 49 -1.89 -11.54 18.30
C PHE A 49 -0.98 -10.60 17.54
N GLY A 50 -1.48 -9.98 16.47
CA GLY A 50 -0.71 -8.94 15.78
C GLY A 50 -1.34 -8.28 14.56
N SER A 51 -2.51 -8.70 14.06
CA SER A 51 -3.06 -8.10 12.83
C SER A 51 -4.51 -7.65 12.95
N CYS A 52 -4.83 -6.62 12.18
CA CYS A 52 -6.17 -6.11 11.86
C CYS A 52 -7.13 -7.20 11.29
N CYS A 53 -6.67 -8.45 11.13
CA CYS A 53 -7.39 -9.53 10.48
C CYS A 53 -7.42 -10.83 11.33
N SER A 54 -7.27 -10.72 12.65
CA SER A 54 -7.44 -11.84 13.58
C SER A 54 -8.88 -12.39 13.60
N PRO A 55 -9.11 -13.65 14.03
CA PRO A 55 -10.47 -14.20 14.15
C PRO A 55 -11.36 -13.37 15.06
N ALA A 56 -10.79 -12.87 16.15
CA ALA A 56 -11.47 -11.96 17.06
C ALA A 56 -11.91 -10.68 16.34
N THR A 57 -11.05 -10.08 15.49
CA THR A 57 -11.38 -8.84 14.78
C THR A 57 -12.46 -9.04 13.71
N VAL A 58 -12.47 -10.20 13.04
CA VAL A 58 -13.56 -10.59 12.12
C VAL A 58 -14.87 -10.79 12.89
N ASP A 59 -14.81 -11.41 14.07
CA ASP A 59 -16.00 -11.60 14.91
C ASP A 59 -16.54 -10.29 15.47
N ASP A 60 -15.67 -9.36 15.89
CA ASP A 60 -16.06 -8.01 16.31
C ASP A 60 -16.82 -7.29 15.18
N ALA A 61 -16.31 -7.35 13.95
CA ALA A 61 -16.98 -6.76 12.78
C ALA A 61 -18.35 -7.40 12.52
N ARG A 62 -18.46 -8.72 12.68
CA ARG A 62 -19.73 -9.46 12.58
C ARG A 62 -20.72 -9.04 13.68
N GLN A 63 -20.26 -8.90 14.92
CA GLN A 63 -21.09 -8.45 16.04
C GLN A 63 -21.59 -7.02 15.83
N VAL A 64 -20.74 -6.12 15.34
CA VAL A 64 -21.13 -4.76 14.94
C VAL A 64 -22.20 -4.80 13.86
N ALA A 65 -22.01 -5.58 12.79
CA ALA A 65 -22.99 -5.68 11.72
C ALA A 65 -24.34 -6.21 12.21
N ARG A 66 -24.35 -7.24 13.09
CA ARG A 66 -25.55 -7.74 13.75
C ARG A 66 -26.25 -6.67 14.59
N ARG A 67 -25.48 -5.90 15.37
CA ARG A 67 -26.00 -4.82 16.21
C ARG A 67 -26.65 -3.71 15.39
N LEU A 68 -26.09 -3.42 14.22
CA LEU A 68 -26.61 -2.42 13.28
C LEU A 68 -27.72 -2.96 12.35
N GLY A 69 -27.98 -4.27 12.36
CA GLY A 69 -28.99 -4.89 11.50
C GLY A 69 -28.62 -4.92 10.02
N ILE A 70 -27.31 -4.90 9.68
CA ILE A 70 -26.82 -4.86 8.29
C ILE A 70 -26.26 -6.21 7.83
N PRO A 71 -26.37 -6.55 6.53
CA PRO A 71 -25.67 -7.69 5.94
C PRO A 71 -24.15 -7.59 6.12
N TYR A 72 -23.49 -8.73 6.31
CA TYR A 72 -22.05 -8.81 6.53
C TYR A 72 -21.40 -9.92 5.72
N TYR A 73 -20.32 -9.59 5.03
CA TYR A 73 -19.53 -10.55 4.23
C TYR A 73 -18.04 -10.46 4.54
N LEU A 74 -17.37 -11.62 4.47
CA LEU A 74 -15.91 -11.72 4.55
C LEU A 74 -15.38 -12.02 3.15
N LEU A 75 -14.58 -11.12 2.59
CA LEU A 75 -14.00 -11.28 1.26
C LEU A 75 -12.53 -11.66 1.34
N ASN A 76 -12.17 -12.80 0.76
CA ASN A 76 -10.77 -13.16 0.60
C ASN A 76 -10.11 -12.26 -0.45
N SER A 77 -9.13 -11.48 -0.01
CA SER A 77 -8.34 -10.57 -0.84
C SER A 77 -6.83 -10.77 -0.62
N ALA A 78 -6.43 -11.90 -0.02
CA ALA A 78 -5.04 -12.14 0.38
C ALA A 78 -4.09 -12.17 -0.82
N GLU A 79 -4.43 -12.89 -1.89
CA GLU A 79 -3.60 -12.97 -3.11
C GLU A 79 -3.42 -11.59 -3.76
N GLU A 80 -4.52 -10.83 -3.87
CA GLU A 80 -4.49 -9.49 -4.45
C GLU A 80 -3.70 -8.51 -3.59
N PHE A 81 -3.84 -8.61 -2.27
CA PHE A 81 -3.10 -7.79 -1.32
C PHE A 81 -1.60 -8.12 -1.30
N GLU A 82 -1.23 -9.41 -1.36
CA GLU A 82 0.16 -9.84 -1.46
C GLU A 82 0.83 -9.20 -2.68
N ARG A 83 0.24 -9.41 -3.87
CA ARG A 83 0.78 -8.91 -5.14
C ARG A 83 0.89 -7.38 -5.19
N THR A 84 -0.12 -6.70 -4.66
CA THR A 84 -0.26 -5.25 -4.87
C THR A 84 0.41 -4.44 -3.78
N VAL A 85 0.27 -4.84 -2.52
CA VAL A 85 0.73 -4.06 -1.37
C VAL A 85 2.04 -4.62 -0.83
N ILE A 86 2.11 -5.92 -0.57
CA ILE A 86 3.26 -6.54 0.12
C ILE A 86 4.47 -6.64 -0.80
N GLU A 87 4.30 -7.14 -2.03
CA GLU A 87 5.41 -7.20 -2.98
C GLU A 87 5.91 -5.79 -3.33
N ASN A 88 5.01 -4.81 -3.46
CA ASN A 88 5.42 -3.42 -3.67
C ASN A 88 6.25 -2.90 -2.49
N PHE A 89 5.78 -3.13 -1.26
CA PHE A 89 6.51 -2.78 -0.05
C PHE A 89 7.92 -3.41 -0.04
N ALA A 90 8.04 -4.70 -0.34
CA ALA A 90 9.32 -5.40 -0.39
C ALA A 90 10.26 -4.85 -1.49
N ARG A 91 9.76 -4.64 -2.71
CA ARG A 91 10.54 -4.08 -3.83
C ARG A 91 11.06 -2.67 -3.53
N GLU A 92 10.27 -1.84 -2.86
CA GLU A 92 10.67 -0.48 -2.50
C GLU A 92 11.84 -0.48 -1.50
N TYR A 93 11.80 -1.37 -0.49
CA TYR A 93 12.92 -1.55 0.43
C TYR A 93 14.17 -2.12 -0.24
N GLU A 94 14.02 -3.07 -1.16
CA GLU A 94 15.13 -3.59 -1.95
C GLU A 94 15.79 -2.49 -2.80
N ALA A 95 15.02 -1.53 -3.27
CA ALA A 95 15.50 -0.35 -3.97
C ALA A 95 16.03 0.77 -3.05
N GLY A 96 16.19 0.52 -1.75
CA GLY A 96 16.70 1.50 -0.78
C GLY A 96 15.74 2.66 -0.50
N ARG A 97 14.44 2.48 -0.77
CA ARG A 97 13.37 3.46 -0.53
C ARG A 97 12.55 3.07 0.71
N THR A 98 11.82 4.03 1.25
CA THR A 98 10.95 3.84 2.42
C THR A 98 9.50 4.07 2.00
N PRO A 99 8.76 3.03 1.61
CA PRO A 99 7.40 3.16 1.06
C PRO A 99 6.35 3.45 2.14
N VAL A 100 5.18 3.94 1.69
CA VAL A 100 3.96 4.03 2.51
C VAL A 100 2.94 3.00 2.00
N PRO A 101 2.84 1.79 2.57
CA PRO A 101 1.95 0.75 2.02
C PRO A 101 0.45 1.13 2.08
N CYS A 102 0.07 2.01 3.01
CA CYS A 102 -1.32 2.45 3.18
C CYS A 102 -1.85 3.24 1.98
N THR A 103 -1.02 4.02 1.29
CA THR A 103 -1.44 4.78 0.10
C THR A 103 -1.80 3.83 -1.05
N VAL A 104 -0.98 2.79 -1.25
CA VAL A 104 -1.22 1.72 -2.25
C VAL A 104 -2.46 0.92 -1.89
N CYS A 105 -2.60 0.49 -0.63
CA CYS A 105 -3.79 -0.23 -0.15
C CYS A 105 -5.09 0.59 -0.35
N ASN A 106 -5.06 1.88 -0.04
CA ASN A 106 -6.23 2.73 -0.24
C ASN A 106 -6.61 2.85 -1.72
N ARG A 107 -5.62 3.13 -2.59
CA ARG A 107 -5.85 3.30 -4.03
C ARG A 107 -6.27 2.01 -4.74
N GLU A 108 -5.56 0.91 -4.50
CA GLU A 108 -5.71 -0.31 -5.30
C GLU A 108 -6.67 -1.32 -4.66
N ILE A 109 -6.71 -1.40 -3.32
CA ILE A 109 -7.53 -2.40 -2.61
C ILE A 109 -8.87 -1.81 -2.18
N LYS A 110 -8.86 -0.78 -1.31
CA LYS A 110 -10.10 -0.25 -0.70
C LYS A 110 -10.97 0.51 -1.71
N PHE A 111 -10.38 1.39 -2.51
CA PHE A 111 -11.09 2.17 -3.53
C PHE A 111 -10.82 1.69 -4.96
N GLY A 112 -10.02 0.64 -5.13
CA GLY A 112 -9.87 -0.08 -6.39
C GLY A 112 -10.76 -1.33 -6.39
N SER A 113 -10.17 -2.47 -6.03
CA SER A 113 -10.83 -3.79 -6.05
C SER A 113 -12.16 -3.84 -5.30
N LEU A 114 -12.20 -3.36 -4.06
CA LEU A 114 -13.43 -3.37 -3.27
C LEU A 114 -14.51 -2.49 -3.91
N LEU A 115 -14.17 -1.30 -4.44
CA LEU A 115 -15.13 -0.46 -5.15
C LEU A 115 -15.64 -1.14 -6.43
N HIS A 116 -14.76 -1.81 -7.18
CA HIS A 116 -15.16 -2.56 -8.37
C HIS A 116 -16.15 -3.69 -8.01
N ARG A 117 -15.86 -4.46 -6.96
CA ARG A 117 -16.75 -5.53 -6.47
C ARG A 117 -18.06 -4.97 -5.91
N ALA A 118 -18.00 -3.83 -5.21
CA ALA A 118 -19.17 -3.16 -4.66
C ALA A 118 -20.15 -2.73 -5.78
N ARG A 119 -19.63 -2.23 -6.91
CA ARG A 119 -20.45 -1.90 -8.08
C ARG A 119 -21.16 -3.11 -8.68
N ALA A 120 -20.57 -4.31 -8.60
CA ALA A 120 -21.23 -5.54 -9.02
C ALA A 120 -22.40 -5.96 -8.09
N TRP A 121 -22.55 -5.32 -6.93
CA TRP A 121 -23.67 -5.48 -6.01
C TRP A 121 -24.60 -4.26 -5.99
N ASP A 122 -24.55 -3.45 -7.06
CA ASP A 122 -25.32 -2.22 -7.23
C ASP A 122 -25.05 -1.17 -6.13
N ALA A 123 -23.89 -1.24 -5.46
CA ALA A 123 -23.48 -0.21 -4.52
C ALA A 123 -22.96 1.02 -5.25
N ALA A 124 -23.45 2.18 -4.85
CA ALA A 124 -23.05 3.47 -5.42
C ALA A 124 -21.70 3.96 -4.87
N ALA A 125 -21.35 3.54 -3.65
CA ALA A 125 -20.16 4.02 -2.95
C ALA A 125 -19.53 2.97 -2.03
N VAL A 126 -18.26 3.21 -1.70
CA VAL A 126 -17.53 2.53 -0.61
C VAL A 126 -17.25 3.53 0.50
N ALA A 127 -17.59 3.15 1.73
CA ALA A 127 -17.23 3.91 2.92
C ALA A 127 -16.16 3.22 3.75
N THR A 128 -15.38 4.05 4.45
CA THR A 128 -14.34 3.59 5.37
C THR A 128 -14.31 4.50 6.60
N GLY A 129 -13.66 4.03 7.67
CA GLY A 129 -13.45 4.82 8.88
C GLY A 129 -12.30 5.83 8.80
N HIS A 130 -11.94 6.34 7.61
CA HIS A 130 -10.86 7.33 7.52
C HIS A 130 -11.32 8.71 8.00
N TYR A 131 -10.42 9.41 8.68
CA TYR A 131 -10.58 10.81 9.08
C TYR A 131 -10.18 11.74 7.94
N ALA A 132 -11.06 11.88 6.96
CA ALA A 132 -10.96 12.81 5.84
C ALA A 132 -12.36 13.21 5.40
N ARG A 133 -12.51 14.29 4.63
CA ARG A 133 -13.82 14.70 4.09
C ARG A 133 -13.74 14.83 2.57
N VAL A 134 -14.86 14.53 1.90
CA VAL A 134 -14.97 14.71 0.46
C VAL A 134 -16.18 15.58 0.16
N THR A 135 -15.99 16.58 -0.70
CA THR A 135 -17.08 17.41 -1.23
C THR A 135 -17.00 17.46 -2.74
N ARG A 136 -18.10 17.84 -3.40
CA ARG A 136 -18.12 18.11 -4.84
C ARG A 136 -18.13 19.62 -5.03
N ASP A 137 -17.17 20.15 -5.78
CA ASP A 137 -17.14 21.56 -6.14
C ASP A 137 -18.18 21.82 -7.24
N PRO A 138 -19.21 22.64 -7.02
CA PRO A 138 -20.24 22.91 -8.03
C PRO A 138 -19.72 23.67 -9.26
N ARG A 139 -18.53 24.29 -9.18
CA ARG A 139 -17.96 25.06 -10.30
C ARG A 139 -17.17 24.17 -11.26
N THR A 140 -16.29 23.34 -10.70
CA THR A 140 -15.39 22.47 -11.50
C THR A 140 -15.93 21.05 -11.64
N GLU A 141 -16.98 20.70 -10.89
CA GLU A 141 -17.56 19.35 -10.78
C GLU A 141 -16.58 18.29 -10.28
N ARG A 142 -15.41 18.72 -9.76
CA ARG A 142 -14.39 17.86 -9.17
C ARG A 142 -14.77 17.47 -7.76
N PHE A 143 -14.34 16.27 -7.37
CA PHE A 143 -14.37 15.83 -5.98
C PHE A 143 -13.11 16.34 -5.28
N LEU A 144 -13.33 17.13 -4.23
CA LEU A 144 -12.30 17.72 -3.39
C LEU A 144 -12.09 16.86 -2.15
N LEU A 145 -10.83 16.61 -1.82
CA LEU A 145 -10.42 15.91 -0.60
C LEU A 145 -9.96 16.92 0.43
N TRP A 146 -10.48 16.83 1.65
CA TRP A 146 -10.16 17.73 2.75
C TRP A 146 -9.64 16.94 3.94
N ARG A 147 -8.85 17.62 4.77
CA ARG A 147 -8.45 17.12 6.09
C ARG A 147 -9.67 16.73 6.93
N GLY A 148 -9.51 15.71 7.77
CA GLY A 148 -10.46 15.39 8.83
C GLY A 148 -10.61 16.55 9.81
N ALA A 149 -11.77 16.68 10.44
CA ALA A 149 -12.02 17.73 11.43
C ALA A 149 -11.12 17.61 12.67
N ASP A 150 -10.71 16.38 13.02
CA ASP A 150 -9.70 16.14 14.05
C ASP A 150 -8.30 16.14 13.45
N ALA A 151 -7.59 17.27 13.58
CA ALA A 151 -6.24 17.44 13.05
C ALA A 151 -5.24 16.39 13.55
N ARG A 152 -5.46 15.79 14.74
CA ARG A 152 -4.56 14.76 15.29
C ARG A 152 -4.78 13.39 14.67
N LYS A 153 -5.94 13.20 14.04
CA LYS A 153 -6.37 11.93 13.44
C LYS A 153 -6.48 12.00 11.93
N ASP A 154 -6.32 13.17 11.34
CA ASP A 154 -6.37 13.38 9.89
C ASP A 154 -5.55 12.31 9.14
N GLN A 155 -6.18 11.74 8.11
CA GLN A 155 -5.65 10.68 7.26
C GLN A 155 -5.72 11.06 5.77
N SER A 156 -5.95 12.34 5.47
CA SER A 156 -6.02 12.85 4.10
C SER A 156 -4.73 12.56 3.30
N ASP A 157 -3.58 12.50 3.97
CA ASP A 157 -2.28 12.18 3.40
C ASP A 157 -2.14 10.73 2.93
N PHE A 158 -3.00 9.81 3.39
CA PHE A 158 -3.04 8.45 2.84
C PHE A 158 -3.98 8.30 1.64
N LEU A 159 -4.71 9.36 1.28
CA LEU A 159 -5.79 9.36 0.29
C LEU A 159 -5.50 10.25 -0.92
N TRP A 160 -4.40 11.02 -0.92
CA TRP A 160 -3.95 11.80 -2.08
C TRP A 160 -3.84 11.02 -3.40
N PRO A 161 -3.55 9.70 -3.44
CA PRO A 161 -3.44 8.99 -4.72
C PRO A 161 -4.78 8.60 -5.35
N LEU A 162 -5.92 8.85 -4.67
CA LEU A 162 -7.22 8.48 -5.20
C LEU A 162 -7.57 9.29 -6.45
N SER A 163 -8.06 8.61 -7.48
CA SER A 163 -8.57 9.28 -8.68
C SER A 163 -9.90 9.98 -8.42
N GLN A 164 -10.30 10.88 -9.31
CA GLN A 164 -11.60 11.56 -9.23
C GLN A 164 -12.78 10.59 -9.21
N ALA A 165 -12.71 9.50 -10.00
CA ALA A 165 -13.73 8.47 -10.01
C ALA A 165 -13.81 7.69 -8.68
N GLN A 166 -12.65 7.48 -8.03
CA GLN A 166 -12.58 6.84 -6.72
C GLN A 166 -13.10 7.76 -5.62
N LEU A 167 -12.70 9.03 -5.63
CA LEU A 167 -13.20 10.03 -4.67
C LEU A 167 -14.71 10.23 -4.79
N GLY A 168 -15.27 10.27 -6.00
CA GLY A 168 -16.70 10.41 -6.20
C GLY A 168 -17.53 9.28 -5.59
N ALA A 169 -16.95 8.07 -5.53
CA ALA A 169 -17.55 6.91 -4.90
C ALA A 169 -17.04 6.66 -3.46
N ALA A 170 -16.23 7.55 -2.89
CA ALA A 170 -15.72 7.41 -1.53
C ALA A 170 -16.66 8.10 -0.53
N ARG A 171 -16.82 7.50 0.65
CA ARG A 171 -17.51 8.11 1.80
C ARG A 171 -16.64 7.96 3.05
N PHE A 172 -16.57 9.04 3.83
CA PHE A 172 -15.79 9.11 5.06
C PHE A 172 -16.67 9.67 6.21
N PRO A 173 -17.62 8.89 6.72
CA PRO A 173 -18.65 9.41 7.62
C PRO A 173 -18.09 9.99 8.94
N VAL A 174 -16.96 9.45 9.42
CA VAL A 174 -16.30 9.92 10.66
C VAL A 174 -15.43 11.16 10.44
N GLY A 175 -15.22 11.60 9.20
CA GLY A 175 -14.33 12.71 8.87
C GLY A 175 -14.72 14.07 9.46
N ALA A 176 -15.97 14.23 9.87
CA ALA A 176 -16.48 15.44 10.53
C ALA A 176 -16.44 15.37 12.07
N LEU A 177 -16.03 14.22 12.64
CA LEU A 177 -16.06 13.97 14.08
C LEU A 177 -14.65 13.94 14.66
N SER A 178 -14.54 14.31 15.93
CA SER A 178 -13.36 14.05 16.75
C SER A 178 -13.28 12.59 17.20
N LYS A 179 -12.08 12.11 17.53
CA LYS A 179 -11.94 10.75 18.06
C LYS A 179 -12.77 10.48 19.33
N PRO A 180 -12.84 11.42 20.31
CA PRO A 180 -13.74 11.27 21.45
C PRO A 180 -15.20 11.09 21.02
N GLU A 181 -15.71 11.94 20.12
CA GLU A 181 -17.10 11.82 19.64
C GLU A 181 -17.38 10.49 18.96
N VAL A 182 -16.43 9.96 18.17
CA VAL A 182 -16.53 8.62 17.58
C VAL A 182 -16.64 7.53 18.66
N ARG A 183 -15.80 7.58 19.70
CA ARG A 183 -15.87 6.62 20.81
C ARG A 183 -17.17 6.75 21.59
N ASP A 184 -17.60 7.97 21.88
CA ASP A 184 -18.83 8.25 22.61
C ASP A 184 -20.04 7.69 21.86
N LYS A 185 -20.09 7.90 20.55
CA LYS A 185 -21.13 7.33 19.70
C LYS A 185 -21.10 5.81 19.69
N ALA A 186 -19.92 5.20 19.62
CA ALA A 186 -19.78 3.74 19.73
C ALA A 186 -20.31 3.20 21.07
N ARG A 187 -20.05 3.91 22.19
CA ARG A 187 -20.57 3.57 23.52
C ARG A 187 -22.10 3.69 23.57
N THR A 188 -22.66 4.78 23.08
CA THR A 188 -24.13 5.00 23.04
C THR A 188 -24.84 3.90 22.24
N LEU A 189 -24.25 3.44 21.15
CA LEU A 189 -24.80 2.37 20.31
C LEU A 189 -24.56 0.96 20.90
N GLY A 190 -23.73 0.84 21.93
CA GLY A 190 -23.35 -0.44 22.54
C GLY A 190 -22.52 -1.31 21.60
N LEU A 191 -21.62 -0.70 20.81
CA LEU A 191 -20.75 -1.43 19.89
C LEU A 191 -19.59 -2.07 20.65
N VAL A 192 -19.32 -3.36 20.41
CA VAL A 192 -18.22 -4.11 21.05
C VAL A 192 -16.84 -3.46 20.82
N THR A 193 -16.68 -2.72 19.72
CA THR A 193 -15.44 -2.04 19.36
C THR A 193 -15.21 -0.72 20.10
N ALA A 194 -16.14 -0.23 20.92
CA ALA A 194 -16.09 1.11 21.52
C ALA A 194 -14.78 1.42 22.28
N GLU A 195 -14.29 0.43 23.05
CA GLU A 195 -13.06 0.56 23.85
C GLU A 195 -11.83 -0.06 23.17
N LYS A 196 -11.97 -0.55 21.94
CA LYS A 196 -10.86 -1.23 21.27
C LYS A 196 -9.68 -0.27 21.05
N PRO A 197 -8.44 -0.70 21.35
CA PRO A 197 -7.25 0.07 21.01
C PRO A 197 -7.14 0.29 19.49
N GLU A 198 -6.47 1.37 19.11
CA GLU A 198 -6.22 1.67 17.70
C GLU A 198 -5.02 0.88 17.17
N SER A 199 -5.10 0.42 15.93
CA SER A 199 -3.95 -0.12 15.22
C SER A 199 -3.05 1.04 14.77
N GLN A 200 -1.86 1.16 15.35
CA GLN A 200 -0.84 2.15 14.94
C GLN A 200 0.13 1.56 13.90
N GLU A 201 0.27 0.24 13.85
CA GLU A 201 1.27 -0.44 13.02
C GLU A 201 0.78 -0.82 11.61
N ILE A 202 1.73 -1.13 10.72
CA ILE A 202 1.44 -1.61 9.37
C ILE A 202 0.66 -2.92 9.46
N CYS A 203 -0.52 -2.97 8.82
CA CYS A 203 -1.54 -3.99 9.09
C CYS A 203 -1.13 -5.46 8.83
N PHE A 204 -0.08 -5.70 8.05
CA PHE A 204 0.42 -7.02 7.66
C PHE A 204 1.79 -7.36 8.27
N ILE A 205 2.34 -6.48 9.11
CA ILE A 205 3.61 -6.72 9.80
C ILE A 205 3.30 -7.35 11.16
N PRO A 206 3.68 -8.61 11.40
CA PRO A 206 3.52 -9.23 12.71
C PRO A 206 4.50 -8.63 13.72
N ASP A 207 4.06 -8.50 14.97
CA ASP A 207 4.89 -8.14 16.13
C ASP A 207 5.72 -6.83 15.98
N ASP A 208 5.28 -5.93 15.08
CA ASP A 208 6.03 -4.72 14.69
C ASP A 208 7.46 -4.99 14.15
N ASP A 209 7.72 -6.23 13.70
CA ASP A 209 9.02 -6.62 13.16
C ASP A 209 9.03 -6.61 11.63
N TYR A 210 8.97 -5.40 11.05
CA TYR A 210 9.05 -5.27 9.60
C TYR A 210 10.41 -5.76 9.05
N ARG A 211 11.47 -5.74 9.87
CA ARG A 211 12.80 -6.19 9.46
C ARG A 211 12.84 -7.70 9.34
N GLY A 212 12.31 -8.43 10.32
CA GLY A 212 12.14 -9.89 10.24
C GLY A 212 11.26 -10.28 9.06
N PHE A 213 10.15 -9.56 8.86
CA PHE A 213 9.27 -9.74 7.70
C PHE A 213 10.00 -9.59 6.37
N LEU A 214 10.78 -8.52 6.20
CA LEU A 214 11.53 -8.27 4.97
C LEU A 214 12.69 -9.25 4.80
N ARG A 215 13.35 -9.69 5.87
CA ARG A 215 14.46 -10.64 5.80
C ARG A 215 14.05 -11.97 5.18
N ALA A 216 12.82 -12.42 5.46
CA ALA A 216 12.26 -13.62 4.87
C ALA A 216 11.91 -13.48 3.37
N ARG A 217 11.58 -12.27 2.91
CA ARG A 217 11.08 -12.01 1.54
C ARG A 217 12.14 -11.49 0.57
N VAL A 218 12.97 -10.55 1.04
CA VAL A 218 14.01 -9.88 0.26
C VAL A 218 15.35 -9.96 1.01
N PRO A 219 15.92 -11.17 1.19
CA PRO A 219 17.17 -11.35 1.94
C PRO A 219 18.33 -10.56 1.33
N GLY A 220 18.29 -10.28 0.03
CA GLY A 220 19.26 -9.44 -0.68
C GLY A 220 19.38 -8.01 -0.12
N ALA A 221 18.31 -7.47 0.45
CA ALA A 221 18.28 -6.14 1.09
C ALA A 221 18.97 -6.11 2.47
N PHE A 222 19.29 -7.29 3.03
CA PHE A 222 20.00 -7.47 4.31
C PHE A 222 21.49 -7.84 4.12
N ARG A 223 22.03 -7.70 2.91
CA ARG A 223 23.45 -7.95 2.64
C ARG A 223 24.32 -6.88 3.29
N ARG A 224 25.36 -7.31 4.01
CA ARG A 224 26.32 -6.41 4.64
C ARG A 224 27.01 -5.52 3.59
N GLY A 225 27.26 -4.27 3.94
CA GLY A 225 27.87 -3.28 3.04
C GLY A 225 28.55 -2.14 3.81
N PRO A 226 29.33 -1.29 3.12
CA PRO A 226 30.05 -0.20 3.76
C PRO A 226 29.12 0.95 4.17
N ILE A 227 29.43 1.54 5.33
CA ILE A 227 28.95 2.87 5.70
C ILE A 227 30.04 3.87 5.34
N VAL A 228 29.71 4.90 4.57
CA VAL A 228 30.67 5.92 4.10
C VAL A 228 30.28 7.33 4.54
N ASP A 229 31.26 8.20 4.73
CA ASP A 229 31.05 9.65 4.93
C ASP A 229 30.81 10.40 3.61
N GLY A 230 30.49 11.69 3.68
CA GLY A 230 30.31 12.55 2.50
C GLY A 230 31.56 12.73 1.62
N ALA A 231 32.75 12.30 2.07
CA ALA A 231 33.97 12.27 1.27
C ALA A 231 34.25 10.88 0.66
N GLY A 232 33.34 9.91 0.86
CA GLY A 232 33.47 8.54 0.39
C GLY A 232 34.39 7.66 1.25
N ARG A 233 34.81 8.11 2.44
CA ARG A 233 35.63 7.29 3.35
C ARG A 233 34.75 6.30 4.09
N VAL A 234 35.17 5.04 4.13
CA VAL A 234 34.49 4.01 4.93
C VAL A 234 34.67 4.33 6.41
N VAL A 235 33.54 4.44 7.12
CA VAL A 235 33.47 4.73 8.56
C VAL A 235 32.90 3.57 9.38
N GLY A 236 32.39 2.53 8.72
CA GLY A 236 31.87 1.33 9.35
C GLY A 236 31.23 0.38 8.34
N GLU A 237 30.51 -0.61 8.84
CA GLU A 237 29.73 -1.56 8.05
C GLU A 237 28.27 -1.58 8.55
N HIS A 238 27.34 -1.82 7.64
CA HIS A 238 25.92 -1.97 7.95
C HIS A 238 25.44 -3.40 7.70
N GLU A 239 24.37 -3.82 8.37
CA GLU A 239 23.76 -5.16 8.24
C GLU A 239 22.67 -5.21 7.15
N GLY A 240 22.86 -4.43 6.09
CA GLY A 240 21.94 -4.28 4.96
C GLY A 240 21.04 -3.04 4.96
N LEU A 241 20.74 -2.54 3.76
CA LEU A 241 20.11 -1.24 3.51
C LEU A 241 18.70 -1.13 4.10
N ALA A 242 17.93 -2.23 4.12
CA ALA A 242 16.56 -2.24 4.63
C ALA A 242 16.46 -1.91 6.14
N ASN A 243 17.58 -1.92 6.88
CA ASN A 243 17.63 -1.50 8.28
C ASN A 243 17.67 0.03 8.48
N TYR A 244 17.85 0.78 7.39
CA TYR A 244 18.12 2.21 7.43
C TYR A 244 17.07 3.00 6.68
N THR A 245 16.80 4.21 7.17
CA THR A 245 15.98 5.21 6.50
C THR A 245 16.72 6.53 6.52
N VAL A 246 16.57 7.33 5.47
CA VAL A 246 17.17 8.67 5.42
C VAL A 246 16.71 9.49 6.64
N GLY A 247 17.65 10.15 7.30
CA GLY A 247 17.41 10.94 8.51
C GLY A 247 17.51 10.11 9.79
N GLN A 248 17.71 8.79 9.68
CA GLN A 248 17.94 7.95 10.84
C GLN A 248 19.24 8.34 11.54
N ARG A 249 19.14 8.56 12.86
CA ARG A 249 20.27 8.85 13.75
C ARG A 249 20.69 7.66 14.61
N ARG A 250 19.71 6.88 15.09
CA ARG A 250 19.94 5.78 16.04
C ARG A 250 20.21 4.47 15.30
N GLY A 251 20.89 3.53 15.97
CA GLY A 251 21.12 2.19 15.41
C GLY A 251 22.15 2.15 14.29
N LEU A 252 23.04 3.15 14.18
CA LEU A 252 24.11 3.18 13.19
C LEU A 252 25.36 2.38 13.62
N GLY A 253 25.57 2.19 14.93
CA GLY A 253 26.72 1.44 15.45
C GLY A 253 28.08 2.13 15.24
N LEU A 254 28.09 3.44 14.98
CA LEU A 254 29.31 4.20 14.66
C LEU A 254 29.82 5.01 15.86
N ALA A 255 31.12 4.91 16.15
CA ALA A 255 31.80 5.68 17.19
C ALA A 255 32.63 6.84 16.59
N LEU A 256 31.96 7.82 15.98
CA LEU A 256 32.61 8.92 15.25
C LEU A 256 32.89 10.18 16.09
N GLY A 257 32.62 10.15 17.40
CA GLY A 257 32.81 11.31 18.28
C GLY A 257 31.90 12.52 17.99
N ARG A 258 30.98 12.40 17.03
CA ARG A 258 30.00 13.40 16.62
C ARG A 258 28.67 12.75 16.24
N THR A 259 27.60 13.53 16.22
CA THR A 259 26.28 13.02 15.80
C THR A 259 26.20 12.97 14.28
N VAL A 260 25.87 11.79 13.75
CA VAL A 260 25.69 11.57 12.30
C VAL A 260 24.29 11.04 12.00
N TYR A 261 23.86 11.27 10.76
CA TYR A 261 22.56 10.88 10.22
C TYR A 261 22.75 10.17 8.88
N VAL A 262 21.85 9.23 8.55
CA VAL A 262 21.80 8.65 7.20
C VAL A 262 21.41 9.74 6.20
N SER A 263 22.34 10.14 5.34
CA SER A 263 22.14 11.18 4.33
C SER A 263 21.78 10.63 2.97
N ALA A 264 22.10 9.37 2.65
CA ALA A 264 21.65 8.65 1.46
C ALA A 264 21.78 7.13 1.62
N LEU A 265 21.03 6.40 0.80
CA LEU A 265 21.13 4.95 0.63
C LEU A 265 21.40 4.70 -0.85
N ASP A 266 22.46 3.96 -1.18
CA ASP A 266 22.80 3.59 -2.55
C ASP A 266 22.63 2.07 -2.72
N PRO A 267 21.54 1.61 -3.37
CA PRO A 267 21.33 0.19 -3.63
C PRO A 267 22.29 -0.38 -4.69
N ALA A 268 22.83 0.44 -5.60
CA ALA A 268 23.72 -0.05 -6.65
C ALA A 268 25.09 -0.44 -6.09
N THR A 269 25.60 0.33 -5.12
CA THR A 269 26.87 0.04 -4.44
C THR A 269 26.67 -0.62 -3.06
N ASN A 270 25.44 -0.94 -2.68
CA ASN A 270 25.07 -1.45 -1.35
C ASN A 270 25.69 -0.61 -0.22
N THR A 271 25.53 0.71 -0.26
CA THR A 271 26.23 1.65 0.62
C THR A 271 25.26 2.53 1.40
N VAL A 272 25.54 2.71 2.70
CA VAL A 272 24.87 3.73 3.53
C VAL A 272 25.77 4.96 3.61
N VAL A 273 25.27 6.12 3.17
CA VAL A 273 26.01 7.38 3.31
C VAL A 273 25.54 8.09 4.58
N VAL A 274 26.49 8.52 5.41
CA VAL A 274 26.24 9.30 6.61
C VAL A 274 26.83 10.71 6.51
N GLY A 275 26.13 11.66 7.13
CA GLY A 275 26.52 13.06 7.17
C GLY A 275 26.11 13.73 8.48
N ASP A 276 26.43 15.02 8.59
CA ASP A 276 26.00 15.86 9.70
C ASP A 276 24.53 16.28 9.53
N ALA A 277 24.00 17.02 10.51
CA ALA A 277 22.62 17.49 10.47
C ALA A 277 22.29 18.33 9.22
N GLY A 278 23.24 19.12 8.71
CA GLY A 278 23.04 19.92 7.50
C GLY A 278 22.92 19.09 6.22
N ASP A 279 23.51 17.89 6.18
CA ASP A 279 23.49 17.01 4.99
C ASP A 279 22.13 16.35 4.76
N VAL A 280 21.28 16.32 5.78
CA VAL A 280 19.90 15.80 5.71
C VAL A 280 18.85 16.89 5.58
N ASP A 281 19.23 18.15 5.75
CA ASP A 281 18.34 19.28 5.55
C ASP A 281 18.34 19.66 4.06
N VAL A 282 17.15 19.75 3.46
CA VAL A 282 16.97 19.95 2.02
C VAL A 282 16.00 21.08 1.74
N GLU A 283 16.38 21.95 0.80
CA GLU A 283 15.50 23.01 0.31
C GLU A 283 14.62 22.54 -0.85
N THR A 284 15.08 21.54 -1.60
CA THR A 284 14.39 21.09 -2.81
C THR A 284 14.29 19.56 -2.87
N LEU A 285 13.12 19.06 -3.22
CA LEU A 285 12.88 17.67 -3.58
C LEU A 285 12.21 17.56 -4.96
N VAL A 286 12.30 16.36 -5.53
CA VAL A 286 11.54 15.94 -6.72
C VAL A 286 10.56 14.86 -6.29
N ALA A 287 9.33 14.97 -6.78
CA ALA A 287 8.30 13.98 -6.58
C ALA A 287 7.76 13.50 -7.94
N ASP A 288 7.60 12.18 -8.04
CA ASP A 288 7.08 11.48 -9.21
C ASP A 288 5.65 10.99 -8.96
N GLN A 289 5.02 10.44 -10.00
CA GLN A 289 3.70 9.83 -9.93
C GLN A 289 2.65 10.78 -9.35
N THR A 290 2.72 12.06 -9.72
CA THR A 290 1.87 13.07 -9.10
C THR A 290 0.40 12.84 -9.38
N ASN A 291 -0.46 13.13 -8.41
CA ASN A 291 -1.91 13.14 -8.58
C ASN A 291 -2.48 14.46 -8.09
N TRP A 292 -3.40 15.03 -8.86
CA TRP A 292 -4.02 16.32 -8.58
C TRP A 292 -5.50 16.15 -8.28
N ILE A 293 -5.90 16.62 -7.11
CA ILE A 293 -7.27 16.50 -6.60
C ILE A 293 -8.05 17.76 -6.92
N ALA A 294 -7.61 18.90 -6.37
CA ALA A 294 -8.31 20.17 -6.51
C ALA A 294 -8.18 20.78 -7.92
N ILE A 295 -7.13 20.43 -8.66
CA ILE A 295 -6.85 20.92 -10.01
C ILE A 295 -6.73 19.75 -10.99
N GLU A 296 -6.96 19.99 -12.27
CA GLU A 296 -6.81 18.96 -13.31
C GLU A 296 -5.34 18.69 -13.66
N ARG A 297 -4.55 19.77 -13.75
CA ARG A 297 -3.12 19.74 -14.04
C ARG A 297 -2.44 20.97 -13.43
N LEU A 298 -1.14 20.89 -13.21
CA LEU A 298 -0.33 22.00 -12.74
C LEU A 298 0.22 22.79 -13.94
N GLU A 299 -0.37 23.95 -14.23
CA GLU A 299 0.02 24.77 -15.40
C GLU A 299 1.27 25.63 -15.16
N GLY A 300 1.63 25.88 -13.90
CA GLY A 300 2.72 26.75 -13.52
C GLY A 300 3.08 26.61 -12.04
N PRO A 301 3.92 27.50 -11.50
CA PRO A 301 4.26 27.47 -10.09
C PRO A 301 3.03 27.64 -9.19
N LEU A 302 2.91 26.78 -8.18
CA LEU A 302 1.86 26.86 -7.18
C LEU A 302 2.46 26.90 -5.77
N THR A 303 2.07 27.89 -4.98
CA THR A 303 2.44 27.99 -3.56
C THR A 303 1.44 27.21 -2.71
N VAL A 304 1.95 26.32 -1.86
CA VAL A 304 1.19 25.38 -1.02
C VAL A 304 1.87 25.21 0.33
N THR A 305 1.22 24.51 1.27
CA THR A 305 1.94 23.82 2.34
C THR A 305 2.17 22.36 1.95
N ALA A 306 3.39 21.87 2.10
CA ALA A 306 3.80 20.53 1.71
C ALA A 306 4.15 19.69 2.94
N GLN A 307 3.55 18.52 3.05
CA GLN A 307 3.78 17.54 4.12
C GLN A 307 4.56 16.35 3.57
N ILE A 308 5.73 16.06 4.13
CA ILE A 308 6.68 15.06 3.61
C ILE A 308 6.67 13.70 4.32
N ARG A 309 5.89 13.58 5.41
CA ARG A 309 5.62 12.33 6.14
C ARG A 309 4.38 12.50 7.03
N HIS A 310 3.71 11.40 7.35
CA HIS A 310 2.54 11.42 8.22
C HIS A 310 2.84 12.08 9.57
N ARG A 311 1.94 12.93 10.06
CA ARG A 311 2.09 13.77 11.28
C ARG A 311 3.26 14.75 11.27
N HIS A 312 3.93 14.97 10.13
CA HIS A 312 4.87 16.07 10.01
C HIS A 312 4.13 17.40 9.96
N GLU A 313 4.71 18.45 10.54
CA GLU A 313 4.23 19.80 10.32
C GLU A 313 4.39 20.18 8.83
N PRO A 314 3.31 20.56 8.12
CA PRO A 314 3.43 20.99 6.74
C PRO A 314 4.25 22.28 6.64
N ALA A 315 5.17 22.35 5.67
CA ALA A 315 6.00 23.52 5.46
C ALA A 315 5.58 24.26 4.19
N ARG A 316 5.66 25.60 4.20
CA ARG A 316 5.40 26.40 2.99
C ARG A 316 6.40 26.02 1.88
N ALA A 317 5.87 25.80 0.69
CA ALA A 317 6.64 25.41 -0.47
C ALA A 317 6.03 25.96 -1.75
N THR A 318 6.85 26.04 -2.79
CA THR A 318 6.37 26.27 -4.16
C THR A 318 6.65 25.02 -5.00
N VAL A 319 5.68 24.62 -5.80
CA VAL A 319 5.71 23.43 -6.65
C VAL A 319 5.75 23.86 -8.10
N TRP A 320 6.70 23.34 -8.87
CA TRP A 320 6.80 23.55 -10.32
C TRP A 320 6.64 22.23 -11.06
N PRO A 321 5.90 22.20 -12.17
CA PRO A 321 5.91 21.04 -13.06
C PRO A 321 7.30 20.91 -13.68
N LEU A 322 7.82 19.68 -13.75
CA LEU A 322 9.03 19.34 -14.50
C LEU A 322 8.72 18.78 -15.88
N ASP A 323 7.46 18.41 -16.11
CA ASP A 323 6.90 17.95 -17.37
C ASP A 323 5.63 18.74 -17.72
N ASN A 324 4.65 18.11 -18.37
CA ASN A 324 3.39 18.74 -18.75
C ASN A 324 2.43 18.99 -17.57
N GLY A 325 2.79 18.61 -16.34
CA GLY A 325 2.02 18.89 -15.13
C GLY A 325 0.78 18.01 -14.95
N HIS A 326 0.63 16.96 -15.75
CA HIS A 326 -0.50 16.03 -15.69
C HIS A 326 -0.34 14.99 -14.58
N VAL A 327 -1.42 14.25 -14.31
CA VAL A 327 -1.39 13.08 -13.41
C VAL A 327 -0.37 12.06 -13.93
N GLY A 328 0.42 11.50 -13.02
CA GLY A 328 1.54 10.59 -13.31
C GLY A 328 2.86 11.30 -13.56
N GLY A 329 2.88 12.63 -13.65
CA GLY A 329 4.07 13.42 -13.95
C GLY A 329 5.04 13.63 -12.79
N GLN A 330 5.99 14.54 -13.01
CA GLN A 330 7.05 14.94 -12.08
C GLN A 330 6.95 16.41 -11.69
N VAL A 331 7.23 16.70 -10.43
CA VAL A 331 7.30 18.07 -9.91
C VAL A 331 8.55 18.31 -9.10
N ARG A 332 9.03 19.56 -9.14
CA ARG A 332 10.03 20.08 -8.23
C ARG A 332 9.34 20.87 -7.13
N VAL A 333 9.66 20.55 -5.88
CA VAL A 333 9.13 21.24 -4.70
C VAL A 333 10.28 21.98 -4.03
N ARG A 334 10.18 23.30 -3.86
CA ARG A 334 11.13 24.10 -3.09
C ARG A 334 10.46 24.63 -1.83
N PHE A 335 11.00 24.30 -0.67
CA PHE A 335 10.51 24.79 0.61
C PHE A 335 11.05 26.19 0.89
N GLU A 336 10.27 27.01 1.61
CA GLU A 336 10.72 28.32 2.10
C GLU A 336 11.73 28.18 3.25
N SER A 337 11.67 27.08 3.99
CA SER A 337 12.63 26.70 5.03
C SER A 337 13.11 25.27 4.80
N PRO A 338 14.42 24.96 4.98
CA PRO A 338 14.93 23.61 4.77
C PRO A 338 14.16 22.56 5.57
N GLN A 339 13.82 21.45 4.92
CA GLN A 339 13.10 20.35 5.52
C GLN A 339 14.03 19.19 5.81
N ARG A 340 13.88 18.59 6.99
CA ARG A 340 14.75 17.51 7.43
C ARG A 340 14.32 16.16 6.88
N ALA A 341 15.23 15.55 6.11
CA ALA A 341 15.21 14.15 5.69
C ALA A 341 13.91 13.68 5.02
N PRO A 342 13.45 14.31 3.92
CA PRO A 342 12.47 13.66 3.05
C PRO A 342 13.10 12.40 2.45
N ALA A 343 12.48 11.25 2.75
CA ALA A 343 12.96 9.94 2.33
C ALA A 343 12.33 9.53 1.00
N PRO A 344 13.10 9.09 0.00
CA PRO A 344 12.56 8.52 -1.22
C PRO A 344 11.60 7.36 -0.93
N GLY A 345 10.50 7.27 -1.68
CA GLY A 345 9.40 6.32 -1.45
C GLY A 345 8.31 6.83 -0.50
N GLN A 346 8.58 7.86 0.31
CA GLN A 346 7.53 8.53 1.10
C GLN A 346 6.67 9.42 0.20
N SER A 347 5.48 9.78 0.69
CA SER A 347 4.62 10.75 0.02
C SER A 347 5.00 12.19 0.37
N VAL A 348 4.92 13.09 -0.62
CA VAL A 348 4.75 14.53 -0.38
C VAL A 348 3.33 14.92 -0.77
N VAL A 349 2.62 15.58 0.14
CA VAL A 349 1.21 15.96 -0.06
C VAL A 349 1.08 17.48 0.02
N PHE A 350 0.37 18.07 -0.93
CA PHE A 350 0.22 19.50 -1.12
C PHE A 350 -1.15 19.96 -0.60
N TYR A 351 -1.14 21.01 0.21
CA TYR A 351 -2.33 21.55 0.86
C TYR A 351 -2.50 23.04 0.59
N ASP A 352 -3.76 23.46 0.48
CA ASP A 352 -4.21 24.85 0.60
C ASP A 352 -5.18 24.94 1.79
N GLY A 353 -4.65 25.38 2.94
CA GLY A 353 -5.34 25.20 4.22
C GLY A 353 -5.63 23.71 4.50
N ASP A 354 -6.92 23.38 4.60
CA ASP A 354 -7.39 22.01 4.81
C ASP A 354 -7.63 21.22 3.50
N LEU A 355 -7.59 21.89 2.34
CA LEU A 355 -7.83 21.28 1.04
C LEU A 355 -6.57 20.53 0.59
N VAL A 356 -6.70 19.25 0.24
CA VAL A 356 -5.66 18.51 -0.47
C VAL A 356 -5.68 18.95 -1.93
N VAL A 357 -4.62 19.63 -2.35
CA VAL A 357 -4.43 20.01 -3.75
C VAL A 357 -4.00 18.80 -4.59
N GLY A 358 -3.10 17.98 -4.04
CA GLY A 358 -2.53 16.82 -4.70
C GLY A 358 -1.39 16.21 -3.90
N GLY A 359 -0.62 15.34 -4.53
CA GLY A 359 0.58 14.76 -3.93
C GLY A 359 1.44 14.02 -4.95
N GLY A 360 2.53 13.43 -4.48
CA GLY A 360 3.47 12.63 -5.26
C GLY A 360 4.35 11.75 -4.38
N VAL A 361 5.10 10.84 -5.00
CA VAL A 361 6.09 9.99 -4.33
C VAL A 361 7.46 10.65 -4.44
N ILE A 362 8.13 10.88 -3.32
CA ILE A 362 9.46 11.50 -3.29
C ILE A 362 10.45 10.56 -3.98
N SER A 363 11.14 11.06 -5.01
CA SER A 363 12.08 10.27 -5.83
C SER A 363 13.51 10.79 -5.74
N GLY A 364 13.69 12.10 -5.60
CA GLY A 364 15.00 12.75 -5.51
C GLY A 364 15.03 13.91 -4.51
N ARG A 365 16.22 14.25 -4.04
CA ARG A 365 16.46 15.42 -3.17
C ARG A 365 17.75 16.13 -3.54
N ARG A 366 17.81 17.44 -3.30
CA ARG A 366 19.06 18.21 -3.31
C ARG A 366 19.32 18.77 -1.91
N ALA A 367 20.37 18.27 -1.26
CA ALA A 367 20.85 18.77 0.02
C ALA A 367 21.26 20.24 -0.08
N VAL A 368 21.17 20.97 1.03
CA VAL A 368 21.68 22.34 1.12
C VAL A 368 23.21 22.29 1.07
N PHE A 369 23.78 22.41 -0.13
CA PHE A 369 25.20 22.70 -0.28
C PHE A 369 25.40 24.20 -0.05
N LEU A 370 25.75 24.60 1.17
CA LEU A 370 26.44 25.87 1.39
C LEU A 370 27.77 25.79 0.62
N ILE A 371 27.82 26.44 -0.53
CA ILE A 371 29.03 26.58 -1.34
C ILE A 371 30.07 27.35 -0.50
N SER A 372 30.94 26.62 0.19
CA SER A 372 32.30 27.09 0.42
C SER A 372 33.08 26.79 -0.86
N GLN A 373 33.54 27.84 -1.51
CA GLN A 373 34.37 27.77 -2.71
C GLN A 373 35.51 26.77 -2.52
N ARG A 374 35.46 25.65 -3.23
CA ARG A 374 36.63 24.82 -3.48
C ARG A 374 36.90 24.85 -4.97
N GLY A 375 37.86 25.69 -5.34
CA GLY A 375 38.36 25.83 -6.69
C GLY A 375 38.83 24.48 -7.23
N THR A 376 38.28 24.12 -8.38
CA THR A 376 38.83 23.05 -9.19
C THR A 376 40.05 23.61 -9.92
N ALA A 377 41.14 22.84 -9.95
CA ALA A 377 42.46 23.22 -10.44
C ALA A 377 42.53 23.59 -11.95
N GLY A 378 41.40 23.77 -12.63
CA GLY A 378 41.31 24.13 -14.04
C GLY A 378 41.40 25.64 -14.33
N GLU A 379 41.17 26.52 -13.34
CA GLU A 379 41.21 27.98 -13.56
C GLU A 379 42.63 28.59 -13.56
N LEU A 380 43.62 27.89 -13.00
CA LEU A 380 44.99 28.42 -12.88
C LEU A 380 45.72 28.47 -14.23
N THR A 381 45.35 27.60 -15.17
CA THR A 381 45.97 27.51 -16.49
C THR A 381 45.48 28.62 -17.43
N MET A 382 44.22 29.04 -17.28
CA MET A 382 43.61 30.08 -18.13
C MET A 382 44.06 31.49 -17.74
N ARG A 383 44.26 31.77 -16.45
CA ARG A 383 44.83 33.04 -15.96
C ARG A 383 46.28 33.25 -16.39
N ARG A 384 47.07 32.18 -16.50
CA ARG A 384 48.45 32.26 -17.03
C ARG A 384 48.49 32.50 -18.54
N LEU A 385 47.53 31.97 -19.31
CA LEU A 385 47.42 32.25 -20.74
C LEU A 385 46.99 33.69 -21.04
N LEU A 386 46.04 34.24 -20.26
CA LEU A 386 45.60 35.63 -20.40
C LEU A 386 46.70 36.64 -20.03
N ALA A 387 47.55 36.33 -19.04
CA ALA A 387 48.69 37.18 -18.68
C ALA A 387 49.73 37.33 -19.80
N PHE A 388 49.85 36.34 -20.70
CA PHE A 388 50.77 36.40 -21.85
C PHE A 388 50.21 37.20 -23.05
N ILE A 389 48.90 37.41 -23.11
CA ILE A 389 48.25 38.16 -24.22
C ILE A 389 48.15 39.65 -23.89
N VAL A 390 48.10 40.03 -22.61
CA VAL A 390 47.91 41.44 -22.17
C VAL A 390 49.24 42.21 -22.04
N LEU A 391 50.39 41.52 -21.98
CA LEU A 391 51.69 42.15 -21.69
C LEU A 391 52.42 42.91 -22.83
N PRO A 392 52.06 42.84 -24.13
CA PRO A 392 52.64 43.73 -25.14
C PRO A 392 51.86 45.03 -25.36
N ALA A 393 50.67 45.21 -24.76
CA ALA A 393 49.83 46.38 -25.02
C ALA A 393 50.22 47.66 -24.23
N SER A 394 51.23 47.58 -23.35
CA SER A 394 51.66 48.67 -22.47
C SER A 394 52.96 49.38 -22.91
N LEU A 395 53.45 49.13 -24.13
CA LEU A 395 54.62 49.82 -24.69
C LEU A 395 54.25 50.54 -25.99
N VAL A 396 53.56 51.68 -25.87
CA VAL A 396 53.55 52.73 -26.90
C VAL A 396 54.10 54.00 -26.25
N PRO A 397 55.16 54.61 -26.80
CA PRO A 397 55.72 55.85 -26.26
C PRO A 397 54.74 57.00 -26.46
N THR A 398 54.55 57.80 -25.42
CA THR A 398 53.87 59.10 -25.44
C THR A 398 54.54 60.03 -26.45
N VAL A 399 53.91 60.24 -27.61
CA VAL A 399 54.30 61.30 -28.54
C VAL A 399 53.36 62.48 -28.35
N ALA A 400 53.92 63.57 -27.86
CA ALA A 400 53.26 64.84 -27.64
C ALA A 400 52.78 65.44 -28.97
N PHE A 401 51.53 65.91 -29.02
CA PHE A 401 51.02 66.70 -30.13
C PHE A 401 51.37 68.17 -29.91
N ALA A 402 52.28 68.68 -30.75
CA ALA A 402 52.47 70.11 -30.98
C ALA A 402 52.48 70.38 -32.50
N SER A 403 51.54 71.26 -32.90
CA SER A 403 51.46 72.12 -34.10
C SER A 403 51.71 71.58 -35.52
N GLU A 404 50.72 71.91 -36.36
CA GLU A 404 50.77 72.24 -37.80
C GLU A 404 50.77 71.12 -38.85
N GLY A 405 49.64 71.04 -39.57
CA GLY A 405 49.62 71.00 -41.04
C GLY A 405 49.58 69.64 -41.75
N GLY A 406 48.37 69.24 -42.19
CA GLY A 406 48.17 68.57 -43.49
C GLY A 406 48.10 67.04 -43.53
N GLY A 407 46.96 66.52 -44.04
CA GLY A 407 46.85 65.19 -44.67
C GLY A 407 46.23 64.08 -43.81
N LEU A 408 45.00 63.67 -44.12
CA LEU A 408 44.46 62.38 -43.68
C LEU A 408 45.23 61.24 -44.37
N ILE A 409 45.83 60.36 -43.57
CA ILE A 409 46.56 59.14 -43.94
C ILE A 409 47.99 59.39 -44.45
N SER A 410 48.92 59.62 -43.52
CA SER A 410 50.33 59.24 -43.72
C SER A 410 50.44 57.72 -43.56
N LEU A 411 50.80 57.02 -44.65
CA LEU A 411 51.23 55.62 -44.62
C LEU A 411 52.59 55.54 -43.90
N ASP A 412 52.54 55.61 -42.58
CA ASP A 412 53.70 55.47 -41.73
C ASP A 412 54.18 54.03 -41.73
N LYS A 413 55.50 53.83 -41.70
CA LYS A 413 56.14 52.50 -41.65
C LYS A 413 55.64 51.65 -40.46
N SER A 414 55.00 52.27 -39.47
CA SER A 414 54.33 51.61 -38.35
C SER A 414 53.14 50.73 -38.75
N LEU A 415 52.38 51.09 -39.80
CA LEU A 415 51.21 50.32 -40.23
C LEU A 415 51.61 48.97 -40.86
N ILE A 416 52.72 48.97 -41.61
CA ILE A 416 53.28 47.76 -42.22
C ILE A 416 53.82 46.81 -41.14
N ILE A 417 54.49 47.35 -40.12
CA ILE A 417 54.98 46.56 -38.98
C ILE A 417 53.83 45.98 -38.15
N GLN A 418 52.76 46.75 -37.93
CA GLN A 418 51.55 46.25 -37.27
C GLN A 418 50.84 45.16 -38.07
N ALA A 419 50.73 45.31 -39.39
CA ALA A 419 50.16 44.29 -40.26
C ALA A 419 51.00 43.00 -40.24
N PHE A 420 52.32 43.11 -40.26
CA PHE A 420 53.22 41.95 -40.17
C PHE A 420 53.11 41.25 -38.80
N ASN A 421 53.11 42.00 -37.70
CA ASN A 421 52.92 41.43 -36.36
C ASN A 421 51.54 40.76 -36.20
N PHE A 422 50.49 41.36 -36.77
CA PHE A 422 49.15 40.77 -36.77
C PHE A 422 49.11 39.46 -37.56
N LEU A 423 49.70 39.43 -38.75
CA LEU A 423 49.77 38.22 -39.57
C LEU A 423 50.62 37.12 -38.91
N LEU A 424 51.73 37.48 -38.26
CA LEU A 424 52.57 36.56 -37.51
C LEU A 424 51.83 35.98 -36.30
N LEU A 425 51.09 36.82 -35.56
CA LEU A 425 50.25 36.39 -34.44
C LEU A 425 49.11 35.48 -34.92
N LEU A 426 48.45 35.83 -36.03
CA LEU A 426 47.38 35.02 -36.63
C LEU A 426 47.92 33.66 -37.12
N PHE A 427 49.12 33.64 -37.69
CA PHE A 427 49.80 32.41 -38.09
C PHE A 427 50.15 31.54 -36.88
N LEU A 428 50.71 32.13 -35.81
CA LEU A 428 50.99 31.43 -34.56
C LEU A 428 49.70 30.87 -33.93
N LEU A 429 48.63 31.66 -33.81
CA LEU A 429 47.35 31.21 -33.27
C LEU A 429 46.73 30.08 -34.10
N SER A 430 46.76 30.18 -35.43
CA SER A 430 46.21 29.14 -36.31
C SER A 430 47.01 27.84 -36.25
N LYS A 431 48.34 27.89 -36.15
CA LYS A 431 49.19 26.70 -36.03
C LYS A 431 49.15 26.08 -34.63
N LEU A 432 49.21 26.88 -33.58
CA LEU A 432 49.40 26.41 -32.20
C LEU A 432 48.09 26.10 -31.47
N LEU A 433 47.01 26.83 -31.77
CA LEU A 433 45.75 26.72 -31.03
C LEU A 433 44.64 26.02 -31.83
N TYR A 434 44.50 26.36 -33.12
CA TYR A 434 43.35 25.90 -33.92
C TYR A 434 43.45 24.41 -34.30
N LYS A 435 44.62 23.95 -34.74
CA LYS A 435 44.85 22.53 -35.11
C LYS A 435 44.59 21.52 -33.97
N PRO A 436 45.17 21.68 -32.76
CA PRO A 436 44.93 20.72 -31.68
C PRO A 436 43.49 20.77 -31.16
N LEU A 437 42.84 21.93 -31.19
CA LEU A 437 41.45 22.08 -30.75
C LEU A 437 40.48 21.33 -31.67
N MET A 438 40.63 21.49 -32.99
CA MET A 438 39.78 20.80 -33.97
C MET A 438 40.00 19.29 -33.95
N ALA A 439 41.24 18.82 -33.84
CA ALA A 439 41.52 17.39 -33.72
C ALA A 439 40.86 16.76 -32.47
N LYS A 440 40.87 17.47 -31.33
CA LYS A 440 40.20 17.01 -30.10
C LYS A 440 38.67 17.04 -30.20
N MET A 441 38.10 17.96 -30.98
CA MET A 441 36.66 18.00 -31.24
C MET A 441 36.19 16.86 -32.14
N ASP A 442 36.97 16.52 -33.18
CA ASP A 442 36.66 15.39 -34.07
C ASP A 442 36.77 14.05 -33.33
N GLU A 443 37.82 13.87 -32.52
CA GLU A 443 38.00 12.68 -31.67
C GLU A 443 36.81 12.49 -30.71
N ARG A 444 36.35 13.58 -30.07
CA ARG A 444 35.18 13.55 -29.19
C ARG A 444 33.89 13.26 -29.96
N SER A 445 33.71 13.84 -31.13
CA SER A 445 32.50 13.63 -31.94
C SER A 445 32.38 12.17 -32.40
N GLN A 446 33.50 11.56 -32.82
CA GLN A 446 33.54 10.14 -33.19
C GLN A 446 33.30 9.20 -32.00
N ALA A 447 33.87 9.51 -30.83
CA ALA A 447 33.63 8.74 -29.61
C ALA A 447 32.16 8.80 -29.16
N ILE A 448 31.54 9.97 -29.25
CA ILE A 448 30.12 10.17 -28.93
C ILE A 448 29.25 9.35 -29.91
N GLN A 449 29.52 9.42 -31.21
CA GLN A 449 28.76 8.66 -32.20
C GLN A 449 28.85 7.15 -31.94
N LYS A 450 30.07 6.63 -31.72
CA LYS A 450 30.29 5.22 -31.39
C LYS A 450 29.52 4.79 -30.13
N SER A 451 29.55 5.62 -29.08
CA SER A 451 28.83 5.33 -27.83
C SER A 451 27.31 5.33 -28.01
N LEU A 452 26.78 6.18 -28.90
CA LEU A 452 25.36 6.23 -29.22
C LEU A 452 24.92 4.98 -30.00
N ASP A 453 25.72 4.54 -30.96
CA ASP A 453 25.43 3.34 -31.76
C ASP A 453 25.48 2.07 -30.89
N GLU A 454 26.47 1.95 -29.99
CA GLU A 454 26.56 0.86 -29.01
C GLU A 454 25.36 0.86 -28.03
N ALA A 455 24.95 2.05 -27.55
CA ALA A 455 23.79 2.19 -26.68
C ALA A 455 22.47 1.84 -27.39
N GLN A 456 22.34 2.15 -28.69
CA GLN A 456 21.18 1.78 -29.49
C GLN A 456 21.12 0.27 -29.72
N ALA A 457 22.25 -0.36 -30.05
CA ALA A 457 22.34 -1.81 -30.22
C ALA A 457 21.99 -2.56 -28.93
N ALA A 458 22.54 -2.15 -27.80
CA ALA A 458 22.24 -2.74 -26.49
C ALA A 458 20.76 -2.58 -26.10
N ARG A 459 20.13 -1.45 -26.45
CA ARG A 459 18.70 -1.23 -26.23
C ARG A 459 17.83 -2.14 -27.10
N ALA A 460 18.21 -2.35 -28.36
CA ALA A 460 17.48 -3.23 -29.28
C ALA A 460 17.55 -4.70 -28.82
N GLU A 461 18.73 -5.14 -28.38
CA GLU A 461 18.92 -6.49 -27.82
C GLU A 461 18.12 -6.68 -26.52
N ALA A 462 18.21 -5.73 -25.60
CA ALA A 462 17.41 -5.77 -24.36
C ALA A 462 15.90 -5.74 -24.62
N GLN A 463 15.43 -5.04 -25.66
CA GLN A 463 14.02 -5.06 -26.06
C GLN A 463 13.60 -6.42 -26.62
N LYS A 464 14.45 -7.06 -27.43
CA LYS A 464 14.20 -8.40 -27.96
C LYS A 464 14.12 -9.43 -26.83
N GLU A 465 15.09 -9.43 -25.92
CA GLU A 465 15.07 -10.32 -24.76
C GLU A 465 13.84 -10.09 -23.88
N ARG A 466 13.47 -8.83 -23.62
CA ARG A 466 12.25 -8.50 -22.86
C ARG A 466 10.99 -9.00 -23.56
N ALA A 467 10.90 -8.88 -24.88
CA ALA A 467 9.76 -9.40 -25.64
C ALA A 467 9.67 -10.93 -25.57
N GLU A 468 10.81 -11.63 -25.68
CA GLU A 468 10.87 -13.09 -25.54
C GLU A 468 10.51 -13.55 -24.13
N HIS A 469 11.02 -12.88 -23.09
CA HIS A 469 10.66 -13.16 -21.70
C HIS A 469 9.18 -12.87 -21.42
N ALA A 470 8.64 -11.76 -21.93
CA ALA A 470 7.23 -11.43 -21.80
C ALA A 470 6.33 -12.50 -22.45
N ALA A 471 6.69 -12.97 -23.65
CA ALA A 471 5.98 -14.05 -24.33
C ALA A 471 6.01 -15.36 -23.53
N LYS A 472 7.15 -15.73 -22.94
CA LYS A 472 7.28 -16.91 -22.07
C LYS A 472 6.41 -16.80 -20.81
N ILE A 473 6.40 -15.62 -20.16
CA ILE A 473 5.55 -15.36 -18.98
C ILE A 473 4.08 -15.47 -19.36
N GLN A 474 3.67 -14.90 -20.50
CA GLN A 474 2.29 -14.96 -20.96
C GLN A 474 1.86 -16.41 -21.27
N ALA A 475 2.73 -17.21 -21.89
CA ALA A 475 2.48 -18.63 -22.13
C ALA A 475 2.33 -19.41 -20.81
N ALA A 476 3.24 -19.20 -19.85
CA ALA A 476 3.16 -19.82 -18.53
C ALA A 476 1.89 -19.43 -17.76
N HIS A 477 1.45 -18.17 -17.88
CA HIS A 477 0.19 -17.70 -17.29
C HIS A 477 -1.03 -18.37 -17.93
N ALA A 478 -1.05 -18.51 -19.26
CA ALA A 478 -2.14 -19.18 -19.97
C ALA A 478 -2.23 -20.66 -19.57
N GLU A 479 -1.09 -21.35 -19.47
CA GLU A 479 -1.01 -22.74 -19.00
C GLU A 479 -1.49 -22.89 -17.55
N ALA A 480 -1.03 -22.02 -16.65
CA ALA A 480 -1.48 -22.02 -15.26
C ALA A 480 -2.99 -21.75 -15.13
N GLN A 481 -3.55 -20.87 -15.97
CA GLN A 481 -4.99 -20.62 -16.03
C GLN A 481 -5.76 -21.85 -16.49
N GLN A 482 -5.25 -22.59 -17.49
CA GLN A 482 -5.87 -23.82 -17.98
C GLN A 482 -5.87 -24.91 -16.91
N ILE A 483 -4.72 -25.14 -16.24
CA ILE A 483 -4.61 -26.09 -15.12
C ILE A 483 -5.59 -25.74 -14.00
N ARG A 484 -5.69 -24.44 -13.65
CA ARG A 484 -6.63 -23.98 -12.62
C ARG A 484 -8.08 -24.18 -13.02
N ALA A 485 -8.43 -23.92 -14.28
CA ALA A 485 -9.79 -24.11 -14.79
C ALA A 485 -10.20 -25.59 -14.75
N GLU A 486 -9.28 -26.49 -15.11
CA GLU A 486 -9.48 -27.93 -15.04
C GLU A 486 -9.63 -28.41 -13.60
N ALA A 487 -8.72 -28.01 -12.70
CA ALA A 487 -8.81 -28.36 -11.27
C ALA A 487 -10.11 -27.87 -10.61
N LEU A 488 -10.61 -26.68 -10.98
CA LEU A 488 -11.88 -26.16 -10.48
C LEU A 488 -13.08 -26.96 -11.00
N LYS A 489 -13.03 -27.41 -12.25
CA LYS A 489 -14.07 -28.25 -12.84
C LYS A 489 -14.12 -29.61 -12.14
N ASP A 490 -12.96 -30.24 -11.96
CA ASP A 490 -12.84 -31.53 -11.29
C ASP A 490 -13.29 -31.44 -9.82
N ALA A 491 -12.91 -30.38 -9.12
CA ALA A 491 -13.37 -30.14 -7.75
C ALA A 491 -14.90 -29.95 -7.67
N ALA A 492 -15.50 -29.26 -8.64
CA ALA A 492 -16.95 -29.08 -8.70
C ALA A 492 -17.69 -30.39 -9.00
N ASP A 493 -17.15 -31.24 -9.86
CA ASP A 493 -17.70 -32.57 -10.18
C ASP A 493 -17.58 -33.52 -8.98
N GLU A 494 -16.45 -33.50 -8.28
CA GLU A 494 -16.25 -34.30 -7.07
C GLU A 494 -17.14 -33.83 -5.92
N GLN A 495 -17.26 -32.52 -5.71
CA GLN A 495 -18.19 -31.97 -4.72
C GLN A 495 -19.64 -32.40 -5.01
N ARG A 496 -20.06 -32.36 -6.28
CA ARG A 496 -21.39 -32.84 -6.69
C ARG A 496 -21.58 -34.32 -6.36
N ARG A 497 -20.59 -35.17 -6.65
CA ARG A 497 -20.64 -36.60 -6.30
C ARG A 497 -20.76 -36.84 -4.80
N LEU A 498 -19.93 -36.17 -3.99
CA LEU A 498 -19.94 -36.30 -2.53
C LEU A 498 -21.27 -35.86 -1.92
N VAL A 499 -21.84 -34.75 -2.40
CA VAL A 499 -23.14 -34.25 -1.93
C VAL A 499 -24.27 -35.21 -2.29
N GLU A 500 -24.30 -35.73 -3.52
CA GLU A 500 -25.34 -36.69 -3.92
C GLU A 500 -25.21 -38.04 -3.18
N ALA A 501 -23.98 -38.52 -2.95
CA ALA A 501 -23.74 -39.70 -2.12
C ALA A 501 -24.22 -39.48 -0.67
N ALA A 502 -23.87 -38.34 -0.07
CA ALA A 502 -24.30 -38.00 1.29
C ALA A 502 -25.84 -37.89 1.41
N LYS A 503 -26.52 -37.32 0.41
CA LYS A 503 -27.99 -37.26 0.37
C LYS A 503 -28.61 -38.66 0.27
N ALA A 504 -28.06 -39.52 -0.59
CA ALA A 504 -28.55 -40.89 -0.75
C ALA A 504 -28.39 -41.69 0.54
N GLU A 505 -27.27 -41.52 1.25
CA GLU A 505 -27.02 -42.17 2.53
C GLU A 505 -27.93 -41.63 3.65
N ALA A 506 -28.11 -40.32 3.74
CA ALA A 506 -29.07 -39.71 4.66
C ALA A 506 -30.50 -40.22 4.42
N ALA A 507 -30.93 -40.34 3.15
CA ALA A 507 -32.24 -40.89 2.81
C ALA A 507 -32.40 -42.36 3.24
N ARG A 508 -31.35 -43.18 3.09
CA ARG A 508 -31.34 -44.57 3.57
C ARG A 508 -31.46 -44.65 5.09
N LEU A 509 -30.69 -43.84 5.83
CA LEU A 509 -30.74 -43.78 7.30
C LEU A 509 -32.13 -43.37 7.81
N VAL A 510 -32.75 -42.36 7.20
CA VAL A 510 -34.11 -41.93 7.57
C VAL A 510 -35.13 -43.05 7.29
N THR A 511 -34.96 -43.78 6.18
CA THR A 511 -35.87 -44.88 5.83
C THR A 511 -35.72 -46.05 6.79
N SER A 512 -34.48 -46.45 7.15
CA SER A 512 -34.26 -47.54 8.11
C SER A 512 -34.77 -47.17 9.50
N ALA A 513 -34.49 -45.93 9.97
CA ALA A 513 -34.97 -45.45 11.25
C ALA A 513 -36.51 -45.43 11.33
N ARG A 514 -37.21 -45.08 10.23
CA ARG A 514 -38.68 -45.17 10.18
C ARG A 514 -39.19 -46.61 10.29
N GLN A 515 -38.55 -47.55 9.59
CA GLN A 515 -38.93 -48.97 9.67
C GLN A 515 -38.72 -49.54 11.07
N GLU A 516 -37.61 -49.17 11.72
CA GLU A 516 -37.29 -49.60 13.09
C GLU A 516 -38.30 -49.03 14.10
N MET A 517 -38.62 -47.73 14.02
CA MET A 517 -39.67 -47.12 14.85
C MET A 517 -41.04 -47.79 14.66
N GLU A 518 -41.42 -48.15 13.43
CA GLU A 518 -42.68 -48.86 13.19
C GLU A 518 -42.71 -50.26 13.79
N GLN A 519 -41.56 -50.96 13.83
CA GLN A 519 -41.45 -52.26 14.47
C GLN A 519 -41.52 -52.13 15.99
N ASP A 520 -40.84 -51.13 16.56
CA ASP A 520 -40.87 -50.85 18.00
C ASP A 520 -42.27 -50.46 18.48
N VAL A 521 -42.98 -49.61 17.75
CA VAL A 521 -44.37 -49.25 18.06
C VAL A 521 -45.28 -50.48 18.02
N ARG A 522 -45.08 -51.38 17.05
CA ARG A 522 -45.84 -52.64 16.97
C ARG A 522 -45.57 -53.54 18.17
N ARG A 523 -44.29 -53.68 18.56
CA ARG A 523 -43.87 -54.48 19.71
C ARG A 523 -44.46 -53.93 21.01
N ALA A 524 -44.30 -52.63 21.26
CA ALA A 524 -44.83 -51.96 22.45
C ALA A 524 -46.36 -52.09 22.55
N ARG A 525 -47.10 -52.00 21.43
CA ARG A 525 -48.55 -52.23 21.42
C ARG A 525 -48.94 -53.66 21.79
N GLN A 526 -48.13 -54.64 21.37
CA GLN A 526 -48.40 -56.05 21.63
C GLN A 526 -48.13 -56.39 23.10
N GLU A 527 -47.02 -55.89 23.65
CA GLU A 527 -46.68 -55.98 25.08
C GLU A 527 -47.78 -55.34 25.94
N LEU A 528 -48.23 -54.13 25.60
CA LEU A 528 -49.29 -53.43 26.34
C LEU A 528 -50.62 -54.22 26.32
N ARG A 529 -50.96 -54.86 25.19
CA ARG A 529 -52.16 -55.71 25.11
C ARG A 529 -52.06 -56.93 26.04
N GLN A 530 -50.86 -57.49 26.16
CA GLN A 530 -50.61 -58.65 27.02
C GLN A 530 -50.72 -58.26 28.49
N GLU A 531 -50.12 -57.15 28.89
CA GLU A 531 -50.25 -56.61 30.26
C GLU A 531 -51.70 -56.29 30.63
N VAL A 532 -52.48 -55.69 29.71
CA VAL A 532 -53.90 -55.41 29.94
C VAL A 532 -54.71 -56.69 30.10
N ALA A 533 -54.42 -57.73 29.31
CA ALA A 533 -55.08 -59.03 29.45
C ALA A 533 -54.77 -59.68 30.80
N ASP A 534 -53.49 -59.66 31.22
CA ASP A 534 -53.06 -60.22 32.51
C ASP A 534 -53.68 -59.47 33.69
N LEU A 535 -53.79 -58.14 33.60
CA LEU A 535 -54.43 -57.31 34.61
C LEU A 535 -55.94 -57.59 34.69
N ALA A 536 -56.61 -57.77 33.55
CA ALA A 536 -58.02 -58.12 33.50
C ALA A 536 -58.30 -59.50 34.12
N ILE A 537 -57.46 -60.50 33.82
CA ILE A 537 -57.54 -61.84 34.42
C ILE A 537 -57.33 -61.75 35.94
N SER A 538 -56.30 -61.02 36.38
CA SER A 538 -56.01 -60.82 37.80
C SER A 538 -57.14 -60.11 38.56
N ALA A 539 -57.77 -59.12 37.93
CA ALA A 539 -58.92 -58.41 38.49
C ALA A 539 -60.17 -59.31 38.59
N ALA A 540 -60.43 -60.10 37.55
CA ALA A 540 -61.52 -61.08 37.54
C ALA A 540 -61.32 -62.15 38.62
N GLU A 541 -60.10 -62.67 38.79
CA GLU A 541 -59.77 -63.65 39.82
C GLU A 541 -60.03 -63.09 41.24
N ARG A 542 -59.63 -61.84 41.51
CA ARG A 542 -59.88 -61.17 42.79
C ARG A 542 -61.36 -60.94 43.07
N LEU A 543 -62.14 -60.57 42.04
CA LEU A 543 -63.59 -60.40 42.16
C LEU A 543 -64.29 -61.73 42.45
N ILE A 544 -63.95 -62.78 41.71
CA ILE A 544 -64.52 -64.13 41.87
C ILE A 544 -64.21 -64.69 43.27
N LYS A 545 -62.97 -64.54 43.76
CA LYS A 545 -62.59 -64.94 45.12
C LYS A 545 -63.37 -64.19 46.21
N LYS A 546 -63.81 -62.95 45.96
CA LYS A 546 -64.56 -62.13 46.92
C LYS A 546 -66.07 -62.40 46.89
N SER A 547 -66.61 -62.91 45.78
CA SER A 547 -68.05 -63.14 45.59
C SER A 547 -68.51 -64.59 45.78
N LEU A 548 -67.60 -65.57 45.81
CA LEU A 548 -67.95 -66.98 46.03
C LEU A 548 -68.22 -67.28 47.51
N ASN A 549 -69.44 -67.73 47.81
CA ASN A 549 -69.81 -68.30 49.11
C ASN A 549 -69.65 -69.84 49.10
N GLU A 550 -69.74 -70.48 50.26
CA GLU A 550 -69.50 -71.93 50.41
C GLU A 550 -70.52 -72.80 49.65
N ALA A 551 -71.73 -72.29 49.42
CA ALA A 551 -72.76 -72.98 48.65
C ALA A 551 -72.44 -72.99 47.13
N ASP A 552 -71.85 -71.91 46.62
CA ASP A 552 -71.42 -71.81 45.22
C ASP A 552 -70.22 -72.71 44.91
N HIS A 553 -69.31 -72.92 45.87
CA HIS A 553 -68.21 -73.87 45.74
C HIS A 553 -68.69 -75.32 45.57
N ARG A 554 -69.66 -75.75 46.39
CA ARG A 554 -70.21 -77.12 46.29
C ARG A 554 -70.89 -77.37 44.94
N ARG A 555 -71.66 -76.40 44.46
CA ARG A 555 -72.36 -76.48 43.16
C ARG A 555 -71.40 -76.58 41.97
N ILE A 556 -70.25 -75.89 41.99
CA ILE A 556 -69.24 -75.97 40.93
C ILE A 556 -68.51 -77.32 40.95
N VAL A 557 -68.23 -77.86 42.14
CA VAL A 557 -67.62 -79.20 42.30
C VAL A 557 -68.57 -80.28 41.79
N ASP A 558 -69.86 -80.20 42.12
CA ASP A 558 -70.87 -81.16 41.66
C ASP A 558 -71.06 -81.12 40.13
N ASP A 559 -71.07 -79.93 39.51
CA ASP A 559 -71.20 -79.79 38.04
C ASP A 559 -69.94 -80.27 37.29
N ALA A 560 -68.75 -80.13 37.89
CA ALA A 560 -67.50 -80.64 37.34
C ALA A 560 -67.41 -82.17 37.42
N ILE A 561 -67.86 -82.77 38.54
CA ILE A 561 -67.97 -84.23 38.71
C ILE A 561 -69.02 -84.81 37.75
N GLY A 562 -70.13 -84.09 37.51
CA GLY A 562 -71.15 -84.49 36.54
C GLY A 562 -70.65 -84.54 35.09
N ARG A 563 -69.74 -83.64 34.70
CA ARG A 563 -69.19 -83.59 33.32
C ARG A 563 -68.09 -84.61 33.05
N THR A 564 -67.33 -85.04 34.06
CA THR A 564 -66.35 -86.13 33.91
C THR A 564 -67.01 -87.52 33.94
N GLY A 565 -68.21 -87.66 34.50
CA GLY A 565 -69.00 -88.90 34.47
C GLY A 565 -69.69 -89.24 33.14
N GLN A 566 -69.67 -88.34 32.14
CA GLN A 566 -70.32 -88.52 30.83
C GLN A 566 -69.38 -88.83 29.66
N LYS A 567 -68.11 -89.17 29.92
CA LYS A 567 -67.20 -89.75 28.92
C LYS A 567 -66.83 -91.19 29.31
N ASN A 568 -67.77 -92.10 29.09
CA ASN A 568 -67.48 -93.47 28.68
C ASN A 568 -68.26 -93.73 27.39
#